data_AF-A0A8H7HBD4-F1
#
_entry.id   AF-A0A8H7HBD4-F1
#
_cell.length_a   1.000
_cell.length_b   1.000
_cell.length_c   1.000
_cell.angle_alpha   90.00
_cell.angle_beta   90.00
_cell.angle_gamma   90.00
#
_symmetry.space_group_name_H-M   'P 1'
#
loop_
_entity.id
_entity.type
_entity.pdbx_description
1 polymer ?
#
loop_
_entity_poly.entity_id
_entity_poly.type
_entity_poly.pdbx_seq_one_letter_code
_entity_poly.pdbx_strand_id
1 'polypeptide(L)'
;MTRLLSILALQALAALPRFALAAEHDPPNHANSTVPYTISSTPKYNYAEVIHKSLLFYHSQRSGRLGPNRRLAWRGDSCLNCIGTYGEDLTGGYYEAANTMKWGLPLAWTVTQLAWNVYAFPDGFKAVNEHDEALEGVKWGTDYLVNCIANKDQFVGQLGVSAVGKTDVDFGYFGPPEEYDMWVPLGLKHSDGIAYINSSNPSSEILGEAAASMAATSLIFAEKNKTYSDELLQHAIDLYTRATTYQGTYMKSTHPNLQTVKEWYPSSIYTDELAWAAAWIYAATKDENYRTAADGFIAKSADHNNEYSWDEKLPGVYTLLFTLTKNDTYKAGAEAFFKDYWPGGSIKQTAKGLAFLGSWGSLGYASATGFLMMNYAKTIGYHEAASNHSVSFSAQQLNYILGDCGRSWVVGFGEGSPVRPYHKSSYNSFIDYPMRGKDNGAQGEDFLNSKTVTQDYNAAFTGLNAAMIEYYGASNFKAFSDCGLDLGWSHPNATNPPQWPEGDCYHTCATTCNTAVSGGGSNPNNSNNTAGSSGGGSQSGNGAVVNGHAIGFTLGAIASSVLASLLL
;
A
#
# COMPACT_ATOMS: atom_id res chain seq x y z
N MET A 1 -7.22 -72.00 23.22
CA MET A 1 -8.14 -71.72 22.10
C MET A 1 -8.07 -70.23 21.83
N THR A 2 -7.13 -69.83 20.98
CA THR A 2 -7.30 -69.41 19.56
C THR A 2 -7.63 -67.92 19.46
N ARG A 3 -6.65 -67.05 19.17
CA ARG A 3 -6.10 -66.69 17.83
C ARG A 3 -7.04 -65.73 17.07
N LEU A 4 -6.63 -64.47 16.90
CA LEU A 4 -6.00 -63.87 15.70
C LEU A 4 -7.02 -63.37 14.66
N LEU A 5 -6.67 -62.26 13.99
CA LEU A 5 -7.32 -61.54 12.86
C LEU A 5 -8.14 -60.31 13.36
N SER A 6 -7.80 -59.05 13.07
CA SER A 6 -6.96 -58.49 12.01
C SER A 6 -6.45 -57.08 12.38
N ILE A 7 -5.13 -56.89 12.30
CA ILE A 7 -4.48 -55.62 11.97
C ILE A 7 -4.68 -55.41 10.46
N LEU A 8 -5.02 -54.18 10.04
CA LEU A 8 -5.03 -53.60 8.67
C LEU A 8 -6.39 -52.99 8.32
N ALA A 9 -6.60 -51.72 8.70
CA ALA A 9 -7.32 -50.71 7.91
C ALA A 9 -7.55 -49.44 8.75
N LEU A 10 -6.50 -48.73 9.14
CA LEU A 10 -6.61 -47.29 9.46
C LEU A 10 -5.30 -46.57 9.07
N GLN A 11 -4.80 -46.91 7.88
CA GLN A 11 -3.81 -46.14 7.13
C GLN A 11 -4.39 -45.91 5.73
N ALA A 12 -5.44 -45.10 5.64
CA ALA A 12 -5.99 -44.61 4.36
C ALA A 12 -6.95 -43.44 4.59
N LEU A 13 -6.45 -42.34 5.16
CA LEU A 13 -6.95 -40.99 4.89
C LEU A 13 -5.77 -40.02 4.88
N ALA A 14 -4.73 -40.43 4.15
CA ALA A 14 -3.62 -39.59 3.73
C ALA A 14 -3.78 -39.32 2.22
N ALA A 15 -4.75 -38.47 1.89
CA ALA A 15 -4.86 -37.76 0.60
C ALA A 15 -6.13 -36.88 0.63
N LEU A 16 -6.20 -35.93 1.56
CA LEU A 16 -6.94 -34.72 1.25
C LEU A 16 -6.06 -33.94 0.28
N PRO A 17 -6.58 -33.50 -0.87
CA PRO A 17 -5.78 -32.80 -1.85
C PRO A 17 -5.15 -31.61 -1.13
N ARG A 18 -3.85 -31.41 -1.35
CA ARG A 18 -3.30 -30.06 -1.25
C ARG A 18 -4.27 -29.21 -2.06
N PHE A 19 -4.98 -28.29 -1.43
CA PHE A 19 -5.32 -27.06 -2.12
C PHE A 19 -3.97 -26.37 -2.36
N ALA A 20 -3.20 -26.90 -3.33
CA ALA A 20 -2.66 -25.99 -4.29
C ALA A 20 -3.89 -25.21 -4.72
N LEU A 21 -3.91 -23.92 -4.43
CA LEU A 21 -4.55 -23.00 -5.36
C LEU A 21 -3.99 -23.45 -6.71
N ALA A 22 -4.73 -24.30 -7.41
CA ALA A 22 -4.44 -24.57 -8.81
C ALA A 22 -4.37 -23.17 -9.37
N ALA A 23 -3.18 -22.76 -9.84
CA ALA A 23 -3.02 -21.49 -10.53
C ALA A 23 -4.24 -21.39 -11.43
N GLU A 24 -5.15 -20.48 -11.07
CA GLU A 24 -6.44 -20.41 -11.73
C GLU A 24 -6.06 -20.14 -13.17
N HIS A 25 -6.16 -21.15 -14.02
CA HIS A 25 -5.66 -21.03 -15.37
C HIS A 25 -6.54 -19.95 -15.97
N ASP A 26 -5.94 -18.77 -16.20
CA ASP A 26 -6.65 -17.66 -16.78
C ASP A 26 -7.41 -18.21 -18.01
N PRO A 27 -8.73 -18.01 -18.09
CA PRO A 27 -9.49 -18.54 -19.20
C PRO A 27 -8.80 -18.06 -20.48
N PRO A 28 -8.67 -18.93 -21.51
CA PRO A 28 -8.02 -18.56 -22.76
C PRO A 28 -8.53 -17.22 -23.22
N ASN A 29 -7.61 -16.26 -23.38
CA ASN A 29 -7.98 -14.88 -23.58
C ASN A 29 -8.57 -14.70 -25.00
N HIS A 30 -9.90 -14.83 -25.12
CA HIS A 30 -10.65 -14.63 -26.36
C HIS A 30 -10.90 -13.14 -26.70
N ALA A 31 -10.17 -12.23 -26.05
CA ALA A 31 -10.29 -10.79 -26.21
C ALA A 31 -9.81 -10.27 -27.57
N ASN A 32 -10.54 -9.27 -28.09
CA ASN A 32 -10.06 -8.44 -29.18
C ASN A 32 -8.82 -7.62 -28.75
N SER A 33 -7.96 -7.30 -29.70
CA SER A 33 -6.70 -6.59 -29.46
C SER A 33 -6.87 -5.14 -28.98
N THR A 34 -8.10 -4.62 -28.90
CA THR A 34 -8.53 -3.36 -28.24
C THR A 34 -10.02 -3.12 -28.50
N VAL A 35 -10.72 -2.51 -27.56
CA VAL A 35 -12.09 -1.99 -27.72
C VAL A 35 -11.99 -0.48 -27.94
N PRO A 36 -12.46 0.06 -29.08
CA PRO A 36 -12.45 1.50 -29.32
C PRO A 36 -13.12 2.26 -28.18
N TYR A 37 -12.45 3.30 -27.68
CA TYR A 37 -12.97 4.17 -26.63
C TYR A 37 -12.81 5.62 -27.05
N THR A 38 -13.88 6.39 -26.90
CA THR A 38 -13.84 7.85 -27.09
C THR A 38 -14.05 8.50 -25.74
N ILE A 39 -13.05 9.24 -25.29
CA ILE A 39 -13.17 10.01 -24.06
C ILE A 39 -14.24 11.11 -24.24
N SER A 40 -15.08 11.27 -23.22
CA SER A 40 -16.08 12.35 -23.19
C SER A 40 -15.40 13.70 -23.00
N SER A 41 -16.04 14.79 -23.43
CA SER A 41 -15.56 16.16 -23.14
C SER A 41 -15.82 16.60 -21.70
N THR A 42 -16.67 15.87 -20.98
CA THR A 42 -17.02 16.09 -19.57
C THR A 42 -16.93 14.77 -18.79
N PRO A 43 -16.62 14.82 -17.48
CA PRO A 43 -16.53 13.61 -16.67
C PRO A 43 -17.87 12.87 -16.66
N LYS A 44 -17.85 11.57 -16.96
CA LYS A 44 -19.06 10.72 -17.00
C LYS A 44 -19.53 10.32 -15.61
N TYR A 45 -18.62 10.26 -14.64
CA TYR A 45 -18.87 9.86 -13.26
C TYR A 45 -18.38 10.93 -12.30
N ASN A 46 -18.90 10.91 -11.07
CA ASN A 46 -18.50 11.83 -10.03
C ASN A 46 -17.15 11.42 -9.41
N TYR A 47 -16.03 11.79 -10.05
CA TYR A 47 -14.70 11.44 -9.57
C TYR A 47 -14.38 12.01 -8.18
N ALA A 48 -15.01 13.14 -7.79
CA ALA A 48 -14.85 13.70 -6.44
C ALA A 48 -15.38 12.73 -5.36
N GLU A 49 -16.57 12.18 -5.56
CA GLU A 49 -17.15 11.17 -4.68
C GLU A 49 -16.32 9.88 -4.65
N VAL A 50 -15.76 9.47 -5.81
CA VAL A 50 -14.92 8.28 -5.89
C VAL A 50 -13.66 8.45 -5.04
N ILE A 51 -12.93 9.57 -5.16
CA ILE A 51 -11.73 9.82 -4.34
C ILE A 51 -12.09 9.84 -2.86
N HIS A 52 -13.17 10.53 -2.48
CA HIS A 52 -13.64 10.61 -1.10
C HIS A 52 -13.86 9.21 -0.51
N LYS A 53 -14.58 8.34 -1.23
CA LYS A 53 -14.83 6.95 -0.82
C LYS A 53 -13.57 6.10 -0.84
N SER A 54 -12.65 6.36 -1.78
CA SER A 54 -11.35 5.72 -1.85
C SER A 54 -10.49 5.99 -0.60
N LEU A 55 -10.53 7.22 -0.08
CA LEU A 55 -9.84 7.58 1.16
C LEU A 55 -10.55 7.01 2.40
N LEU A 56 -11.88 6.96 2.40
CA LEU A 56 -12.66 6.25 3.44
C LEU A 56 -12.34 4.75 3.50
N PHE A 57 -12.00 4.11 2.39
CA PHE A 57 -11.51 2.73 2.41
C PHE A 57 -10.21 2.60 3.22
N TYR A 58 -9.27 3.54 3.10
CA TYR A 58 -8.08 3.49 3.96
C TYR A 58 -8.40 3.70 5.44
N HIS A 59 -9.38 4.55 5.77
CA HIS A 59 -9.93 4.61 7.13
C HIS A 59 -10.44 3.25 7.61
N SER A 60 -11.09 2.46 6.75
CA SER A 60 -11.56 1.12 7.12
C SER A 60 -10.44 0.09 7.27
N GLN A 61 -9.24 0.35 6.76
CA GLN A 61 -8.08 -0.54 6.92
C GLN A 61 -7.21 -0.19 8.14
N ARG A 62 -7.40 0.98 8.78
CA ARG A 62 -6.52 1.42 9.88
C ARG A 62 -6.50 0.43 11.04
N SER A 63 -5.32 0.06 11.51
CA SER A 63 -5.09 -0.69 12.75
C SER A 63 -4.62 0.26 13.86
N GLY A 64 -4.80 -0.09 15.13
CA GLY A 64 -4.29 0.71 16.25
C GLY A 64 -5.36 1.58 16.89
N ARG A 65 -4.93 2.63 17.60
CA ARG A 65 -5.82 3.58 18.27
C ARG A 65 -6.32 4.62 17.29
N LEU A 66 -7.60 4.55 16.91
CA LEU A 66 -8.19 5.42 15.88
C LEU A 66 -8.49 6.84 16.36
N GLY A 67 -8.56 7.04 17.69
CA GLY A 67 -8.71 8.36 18.30
C GLY A 67 -10.12 8.96 18.16
N PRO A 68 -10.31 10.21 18.62
CA PRO A 68 -11.62 10.86 18.68
C PRO A 68 -12.19 11.23 17.30
N ASN A 69 -11.35 11.28 16.28
CA ASN A 69 -11.71 11.67 14.90
C ASN A 69 -11.99 10.45 14.01
N ARG A 70 -12.29 9.29 14.60
CA ARG A 70 -12.62 8.07 13.86
C ARG A 70 -13.86 8.28 12.99
N ARG A 71 -13.70 8.24 11.67
CA ARG A 71 -14.78 8.54 10.71
C ARG A 71 -15.87 7.47 10.65
N LEU A 72 -15.49 6.19 10.79
CA LEU A 72 -16.40 5.05 10.62
C LEU A 72 -16.91 4.53 11.98
N ALA A 73 -18.23 4.45 12.15
CA ALA A 73 -18.85 4.03 13.41
C ALA A 73 -18.57 2.57 13.77
N TRP A 74 -18.42 1.73 12.75
CA TRP A 74 -18.28 0.28 12.83
C TRP A 74 -16.82 -0.19 12.93
N ARG A 75 -15.86 0.73 12.86
CA ARG A 75 -14.45 0.47 13.21
C ARG A 75 -14.19 0.88 14.65
N GLY A 76 -13.24 0.25 15.30
CA GLY A 76 -12.77 0.58 16.63
C GLY A 76 -11.26 0.42 16.77
N ASP A 77 -10.77 0.65 17.99
CA ASP A 77 -9.36 0.42 18.29
C ASP A 77 -9.04 -1.07 18.21
N SER A 78 -7.97 -1.43 17.50
CA SER A 78 -7.54 -2.82 17.33
C SER A 78 -6.03 -2.95 17.46
N CYS A 79 -5.51 -4.17 17.63
CA CYS A 79 -4.06 -4.42 17.73
C CYS A 79 -3.38 -3.60 18.84
N LEU A 80 -4.06 -3.22 19.93
CA LEU A 80 -3.51 -2.30 20.95
C LEU A 80 -2.32 -2.87 21.73
N ASN A 81 -2.12 -4.19 21.68
CA ASN A 81 -1.00 -4.88 22.28
C ASN A 81 0.06 -5.31 21.25
N CYS A 82 -0.01 -4.78 20.02
CA CYS A 82 0.98 -5.02 18.98
C CYS A 82 2.23 -4.21 19.28
N ILE A 83 3.06 -4.77 20.17
CA ILE A 83 4.33 -4.20 20.60
C ILE A 83 5.43 -5.13 20.15
N GLY A 84 6.46 -4.57 19.53
CA GLY A 84 7.60 -5.34 19.05
C GLY A 84 8.52 -5.84 20.15
N THR A 85 9.39 -6.79 19.80
CA THR A 85 10.37 -7.40 20.72
C THR A 85 11.33 -6.37 21.31
N TYR A 86 11.58 -5.26 20.62
CA TYR A 86 12.44 -4.16 21.05
C TYR A 86 11.64 -2.97 21.62
N GLY A 87 10.33 -3.12 21.85
CA GLY A 87 9.45 -2.09 22.42
C GLY A 87 8.83 -1.14 21.40
N GLU A 88 8.89 -1.47 20.11
CA GLU A 88 8.30 -0.71 19.01
C GLU A 88 6.78 -0.68 19.12
N ASP A 89 6.17 0.48 18.87
CA ASP A 89 4.72 0.58 18.75
C ASP A 89 4.27 0.16 17.34
N LEU A 90 3.81 -1.09 17.22
CA LEU A 90 3.33 -1.68 15.96
C LEU A 90 1.79 -1.66 15.85
N THR A 91 1.12 -0.83 16.65
CA THR A 91 -0.34 -0.78 16.70
C THR A 91 -0.93 -0.16 15.43
N GLY A 92 -0.31 0.89 14.88
CA GLY A 92 -0.79 1.69 13.72
C GLY A 92 -0.75 0.99 12.34
N GLY A 93 -0.80 1.77 11.26
CA GLY A 93 -0.70 1.24 9.89
C GLY A 93 -2.01 0.63 9.37
N TYR A 94 -1.91 -0.13 8.28
CA TYR A 94 -3.07 -0.68 7.56
C TYR A 94 -3.06 -2.21 7.57
N TYR A 95 -4.24 -2.81 7.71
CA TYR A 95 -4.45 -4.22 7.42
C TYR A 95 -4.51 -4.45 5.91
N GLU A 96 -3.85 -5.52 5.45
CA GLU A 96 -3.56 -5.71 4.03
C GLU A 96 -4.80 -5.91 3.15
N ALA A 97 -5.75 -6.76 3.53
CA ALA A 97 -6.98 -6.93 2.75
C ALA A 97 -8.17 -7.27 3.66
N ALA A 98 -8.73 -8.46 3.48
CA ALA A 98 -9.76 -9.01 4.37
C ALA A 98 -9.20 -9.47 5.72
N ASN A 99 -7.90 -9.69 5.80
CA ASN A 99 -7.20 -10.23 6.97
C ASN A 99 -6.78 -9.13 7.94
N THR A 100 -6.13 -9.53 9.03
CA THR A 100 -5.55 -8.60 10.01
C THR A 100 -4.03 -8.62 10.02
N MET A 101 -3.44 -9.08 8.91
CA MET A 101 -2.00 -9.10 8.71
C MET A 101 -1.48 -7.72 8.29
N LYS A 102 -0.23 -7.43 8.64
CA LYS A 102 0.52 -6.30 8.09
C LYS A 102 1.77 -6.84 7.42
N TRP A 103 1.64 -7.14 6.13
CA TRP A 103 2.75 -7.63 5.30
C TRP A 103 3.60 -6.45 4.82
N GLY A 104 4.90 -6.48 5.10
CA GLY A 104 5.77 -5.31 4.93
C GLY A 104 5.85 -4.80 3.49
N LEU A 105 6.06 -5.67 2.51
CA LEU A 105 6.21 -5.28 1.11
C LEU A 105 4.95 -4.59 0.53
N PRO A 106 3.76 -5.22 0.51
CA PRO A 106 2.56 -4.58 -0.05
C PRO A 106 2.08 -3.38 0.77
N LEU A 107 2.35 -3.33 2.08
CA LEU A 107 2.07 -2.14 2.90
C LEU A 107 2.97 -0.98 2.51
N ALA A 108 4.28 -1.19 2.45
CA ALA A 108 5.22 -0.15 2.04
C ALA A 108 4.89 0.38 0.64
N TRP A 109 4.62 -0.52 -0.31
CA TRP A 109 4.18 -0.19 -1.66
C TRP A 109 2.94 0.71 -1.68
N THR A 110 1.91 0.32 -0.92
CA THR A 110 0.67 1.10 -0.82
C THR A 110 0.95 2.52 -0.35
N VAL A 111 1.80 2.68 0.68
CA VAL A 111 2.16 3.99 1.21
C VAL A 111 2.98 4.79 0.18
N THR A 112 3.93 4.17 -0.53
CA THR A 112 4.68 4.83 -1.60
C THR A 112 3.76 5.32 -2.72
N GLN A 113 2.84 4.48 -3.18
CA GLN A 113 1.90 4.84 -4.24
C GLN A 113 0.93 5.94 -3.80
N LEU A 114 0.43 5.89 -2.56
CA LEU A 114 -0.39 6.97 -2.01
C LEU A 114 0.37 8.30 -1.94
N ALA A 115 1.64 8.26 -1.52
CA ALA A 115 2.50 9.43 -1.54
C ALA A 115 2.75 9.94 -2.97
N TRP A 116 2.95 9.03 -3.93
CA TRP A 116 3.10 9.39 -5.34
C TRP A 116 1.83 10.03 -5.89
N ASN A 117 0.63 9.55 -5.52
CA ASN A 117 -0.62 10.17 -5.95
C ASN A 117 -0.65 11.67 -5.60
N VAL A 118 -0.34 12.00 -4.34
CA VAL A 118 -0.32 13.39 -3.86
C VAL A 118 0.79 14.19 -4.52
N TYR A 119 1.98 13.60 -4.68
CA TYR A 119 3.10 14.24 -5.37
C TYR A 119 2.81 14.54 -6.84
N ALA A 120 2.17 13.60 -7.55
CA ALA A 120 1.91 13.69 -8.98
C ALA A 120 0.71 14.57 -9.31
N PHE A 121 -0.37 14.48 -8.55
CA PHE A 121 -1.66 15.12 -8.86
C PHE A 121 -2.24 15.93 -7.68
N PRO A 122 -1.45 16.85 -7.07
CA PRO A 122 -1.91 17.60 -5.91
C PRO A 122 -3.10 18.52 -6.22
N ASP A 123 -3.22 19.03 -7.45
CA ASP A 123 -4.30 19.94 -7.83
C ASP A 123 -5.61 19.18 -7.97
N GLY A 124 -5.56 17.92 -8.40
CA GLY A 124 -6.72 17.02 -8.42
C GLY A 124 -7.30 16.82 -7.03
N PHE A 125 -6.47 16.54 -6.03
CA PHE A 125 -6.92 16.42 -4.64
C PHE A 125 -7.40 17.75 -4.06
N LYS A 126 -6.70 18.86 -4.31
CA LYS A 126 -7.08 20.19 -3.80
C LYS A 126 -8.42 20.65 -4.38
N ALA A 127 -8.68 20.37 -5.66
CA ALA A 127 -9.92 20.75 -6.34
C ALA A 127 -11.18 20.17 -5.67
N VAL A 128 -11.05 19.01 -5.04
CA VAL A 128 -12.16 18.32 -4.38
C VAL A 128 -12.04 18.28 -2.85
N ASN A 129 -11.15 19.11 -2.28
CA ASN A 129 -10.92 19.23 -0.84
C ASN A 129 -10.44 17.92 -0.16
N GLU A 130 -9.70 17.07 -0.87
CA GLU A 130 -9.21 15.77 -0.37
C GLU A 130 -7.70 15.77 -0.05
N HIS A 131 -7.00 16.87 -0.31
CA HIS A 131 -5.54 16.93 -0.19
C HIS A 131 -5.04 16.68 1.24
N ASP A 132 -5.69 17.29 2.25
CA ASP A 132 -5.29 17.11 3.64
C ASP A 132 -5.63 15.71 4.17
N GLU A 133 -6.74 15.12 3.73
CA GLU A 133 -7.09 13.73 4.04
C GLU A 133 -6.10 12.75 3.38
N ALA A 134 -5.72 12.98 2.13
CA ALA A 134 -4.74 12.16 1.44
C ALA A 134 -3.37 12.22 2.15
N LEU A 135 -2.92 13.40 2.60
CA LEU A 135 -1.71 13.54 3.40
C LEU A 135 -1.81 12.78 4.73
N GLU A 136 -2.93 12.88 5.44
CA GLU A 136 -3.14 12.16 6.70
C GLU A 136 -3.15 10.64 6.50
N GLY A 137 -3.77 10.16 5.43
CA GLY A 137 -3.73 8.75 5.03
C GLY A 137 -2.31 8.25 4.74
N VAL A 138 -1.50 9.03 4.02
CA VAL A 138 -0.08 8.69 3.80
C VAL A 138 0.66 8.65 5.14
N LYS A 139 0.50 9.69 5.97
CA LYS A 139 1.15 9.79 7.28
C LYS A 139 0.85 8.60 8.18
N TRP A 140 -0.40 8.12 8.22
CA TRP A 140 -0.79 6.96 9.03
C TRP A 140 0.01 5.69 8.69
N GLY A 141 0.23 5.45 7.40
CA GLY A 141 1.04 4.33 6.94
C GLY A 141 2.54 4.56 7.18
N THR A 142 3.03 5.77 6.90
CA THR A 142 4.45 6.12 7.07
C THR A 142 4.88 6.08 8.53
N ASP A 143 4.06 6.56 9.48
CA ASP A 143 4.34 6.48 10.91
C ASP A 143 4.51 5.02 11.38
N TYR A 144 3.69 4.10 10.86
CA TYR A 144 3.87 2.67 11.13
C TYR A 144 5.22 2.16 10.59
N LEU A 145 5.60 2.53 9.36
CA LEU A 145 6.88 2.13 8.79
C LEU A 145 8.08 2.71 9.56
N VAL A 146 7.97 3.93 10.10
CA VAL A 146 8.99 4.51 10.99
C VAL A 146 9.08 3.69 12.28
N ASN A 147 7.95 3.33 12.88
CA ASN A 147 7.93 2.48 14.07
C ASN A 147 8.47 1.06 13.81
N CYS A 148 8.38 0.55 12.58
CA CYS A 148 9.01 -0.71 12.19
C CYS A 148 10.55 -0.66 12.27
N ILE A 149 11.17 0.52 12.33
CA ILE A 149 12.62 0.68 12.55
C ILE A 149 12.95 0.48 14.03
N ALA A 150 13.13 -0.78 14.41
CA ALA A 150 13.41 -1.17 15.78
C ALA A 150 14.78 -0.66 16.29
N ASN A 151 15.80 -0.81 15.45
CA ASN A 151 17.15 -0.30 15.69
C ASN A 151 17.95 -0.31 14.37
N LYS A 152 19.26 -0.07 14.45
CA LYS A 152 20.17 0.04 13.29
C LYS A 152 20.27 -1.21 12.41
N ASP A 153 19.89 -2.38 12.92
CA ASP A 153 19.99 -3.65 12.19
C ASP A 153 18.66 -4.41 12.13
N GLN A 154 17.63 -3.99 12.86
CA GLN A 154 16.34 -4.69 12.90
C GLN A 154 15.24 -3.80 12.33
N PHE A 155 14.52 -4.33 11.34
CA PHE A 155 13.31 -3.73 10.78
C PHE A 155 12.18 -4.76 10.78
N VAL A 156 10.97 -4.37 11.18
CA VAL A 156 9.82 -5.28 11.17
C VAL A 156 9.34 -5.47 9.72
N GLY A 157 9.58 -6.66 9.15
CA GLY A 157 9.15 -7.01 7.80
C GLY A 157 7.72 -7.54 7.72
N GLN A 158 7.15 -7.97 8.86
CA GLN A 158 5.77 -8.43 8.96
C GLN A 158 5.29 -8.39 10.41
N LEU A 159 3.98 -8.15 10.58
CA LEU A 159 3.23 -8.39 11.81
C LEU A 159 2.02 -9.30 11.53
N GLY A 160 1.76 -10.24 12.45
CA GLY A 160 0.63 -11.18 12.37
C GLY A 160 1.05 -12.61 12.01
N VAL A 161 0.25 -13.58 12.45
CA VAL A 161 0.47 -15.02 12.16
C VAL A 161 -0.54 -15.46 11.12
N SER A 162 -0.10 -15.71 9.88
CA SER A 162 -1.01 -16.20 8.83
C SER A 162 -1.45 -17.63 9.10
N ALA A 163 -0.49 -18.54 9.34
CA ALA A 163 -0.75 -19.96 9.53
C ALA A 163 0.36 -20.65 10.36
N VAL A 164 0.02 -21.75 11.02
CA VAL A 164 0.96 -22.67 11.67
C VAL A 164 0.72 -24.09 11.13
N GLY A 165 1.66 -24.59 10.34
CA GLY A 165 1.51 -25.86 9.64
C GLY A 165 0.34 -25.81 8.67
N LYS A 166 -0.70 -26.60 8.91
CA LYS A 166 -1.94 -26.62 8.10
C LYS A 166 -3.08 -25.79 8.69
N THR A 167 -2.86 -25.17 9.85
CA THR A 167 -3.91 -24.41 10.54
C THR A 167 -3.77 -22.95 10.15
N ASP A 168 -4.77 -22.42 9.46
CA ASP A 168 -4.88 -20.98 9.24
C ASP A 168 -5.18 -20.29 10.56
N VAL A 169 -4.35 -19.31 10.93
CA VAL A 169 -4.47 -18.58 12.20
C VAL A 169 -5.23 -17.29 11.95
N ASP A 170 -4.70 -16.40 11.12
CA ASP A 170 -5.41 -15.15 10.80
C ASP A 170 -6.70 -15.43 10.04
N PHE A 171 -6.62 -16.14 8.91
CA PHE A 171 -7.80 -16.46 8.12
C PHE A 171 -8.76 -17.40 8.87
N GLY A 172 -8.28 -18.25 9.77
CA GLY A 172 -9.13 -19.10 10.61
C GLY A 172 -10.00 -18.33 11.61
N TYR A 173 -9.71 -17.03 11.82
CA TYR A 173 -10.60 -16.09 12.49
C TYR A 173 -11.34 -15.22 11.46
N PHE A 174 -12.66 -15.35 11.40
CA PHE A 174 -13.52 -14.49 10.60
C PHE A 174 -14.41 -13.62 11.49
N GLY A 175 -13.93 -12.41 11.77
CA GLY A 175 -14.60 -11.43 12.63
C GLY A 175 -13.84 -10.09 12.68
N PRO A 176 -14.36 -9.10 13.43
CA PRO A 176 -13.81 -7.76 13.47
C PRO A 176 -12.38 -7.71 14.05
N PRO A 177 -11.47 -6.89 13.50
CA PRO A 177 -10.09 -6.78 14.00
C PRO A 177 -10.00 -6.38 15.48
N GLU A 178 -11.02 -5.68 15.99
CA GLU A 178 -11.13 -5.25 17.38
C GLU A 178 -11.24 -6.43 18.36
N GLU A 179 -11.72 -7.60 17.91
CA GLU A 179 -11.83 -8.81 18.74
C GLU A 179 -10.86 -9.93 18.34
N TYR A 180 -9.96 -9.70 17.37
CA TYR A 180 -9.03 -10.73 16.88
C TYR A 180 -8.30 -11.43 18.04
N ASP A 181 -7.66 -10.64 18.91
CA ASP A 181 -6.86 -11.19 20.02
C ASP A 181 -7.71 -12.00 21.02
N MET A 182 -9.04 -11.84 21.04
CA MET A 182 -9.92 -12.63 21.92
C MET A 182 -10.25 -14.01 21.34
N TRP A 183 -10.31 -14.13 20.02
CA TRP A 183 -10.91 -15.29 19.34
C TRP A 183 -9.99 -15.96 18.31
N VAL A 184 -8.78 -15.44 18.13
CA VAL A 184 -7.80 -16.00 17.20
C VAL A 184 -7.53 -17.49 17.50
N PRO A 185 -7.54 -18.35 16.47
CA PRO A 185 -7.13 -19.74 16.58
C PRO A 185 -5.78 -19.89 17.29
N LEU A 186 -5.64 -20.97 18.07
CA LEU A 186 -4.43 -21.30 18.83
C LEU A 186 -4.03 -20.25 19.89
N GLY A 187 -4.80 -19.18 20.05
CA GLY A 187 -4.51 -18.08 20.98
C GLY A 187 -3.34 -17.17 20.54
N LEU A 188 -2.81 -17.35 19.32
CA LEU A 188 -1.65 -16.63 18.81
C LEU A 188 -2.01 -15.19 18.42
N LYS A 189 -1.47 -14.22 19.16
CA LYS A 189 -1.72 -12.79 18.93
C LYS A 189 -0.91 -12.30 17.73
N HIS A 190 -1.27 -11.12 17.24
CA HIS A 190 -0.50 -10.47 16.17
C HIS A 190 1.00 -10.36 16.49
N SER A 191 1.34 -10.03 17.75
CA SER A 191 2.72 -9.87 18.23
C SER A 191 3.53 -11.18 18.22
N ASP A 192 2.88 -12.35 18.22
CA ASP A 192 3.56 -13.63 18.07
C ASP A 192 4.06 -13.84 16.62
N GLY A 193 3.52 -13.05 15.68
CA GLY A 193 3.76 -13.11 14.25
C GLY A 193 4.80 -12.13 13.72
N ILE A 194 5.64 -11.55 14.57
CA ILE A 194 6.64 -10.57 14.13
C ILE A 194 7.78 -11.28 13.40
N ALA A 195 8.16 -10.75 12.24
CA ALA A 195 9.38 -11.15 11.56
C ALA A 195 10.29 -9.93 11.35
N TYR A 196 11.54 -10.07 11.77
CA TYR A 196 12.55 -9.04 11.57
C TYR A 196 13.41 -9.31 10.34
N ILE A 197 13.64 -8.24 9.57
CA ILE A 197 14.65 -8.15 8.53
C ILE A 197 15.91 -7.55 9.14
N ASN A 198 17.05 -8.18 8.89
CA ASN A 198 18.35 -7.76 9.42
C ASN A 198 19.50 -8.28 8.54
N SER A 199 20.74 -7.90 8.87
CA SER A 199 21.93 -8.32 8.12
C SER A 199 22.13 -9.83 7.98
N SER A 200 21.55 -10.65 8.87
CA SER A 200 21.63 -12.12 8.83
C SER A 200 20.41 -12.80 8.20
N ASN A 201 19.30 -12.08 8.06
CA ASN A 201 18.08 -12.48 7.37
C ASN A 201 17.59 -11.31 6.49
N PRO A 202 18.32 -10.98 5.41
CA PRO A 202 18.08 -9.76 4.63
C PRO A 202 16.86 -9.87 3.71
N SER A 203 16.26 -8.71 3.46
CA SER A 203 15.27 -8.47 2.40
C SER A 203 15.46 -7.06 1.86
N SER A 204 16.09 -6.97 0.69
CA SER A 204 16.31 -5.73 -0.02
C SER A 204 15.02 -5.14 -0.58
N GLU A 205 14.06 -5.98 -0.94
CA GLU A 205 12.74 -5.61 -1.46
C GLU A 205 11.90 -4.90 -0.38
N ILE A 206 11.78 -5.46 0.83
CA ILE A 206 11.03 -4.81 1.92
C ILE A 206 11.71 -3.51 2.37
N LEU A 207 13.04 -3.54 2.59
CA LEU A 207 13.78 -2.35 3.03
C LEU A 207 13.81 -1.27 1.94
N GLY A 208 13.93 -1.67 0.68
CA GLY A 208 13.91 -0.78 -0.48
C GLY A 208 12.56 -0.10 -0.65
N GLU A 209 11.45 -0.85 -0.59
CA GLU A 209 10.12 -0.26 -0.70
C GLU A 209 9.80 0.65 0.49
N ALA A 210 10.20 0.29 1.72
CA ALA A 210 10.06 1.17 2.88
C ALA A 210 10.89 2.47 2.72
N ALA A 211 12.10 2.38 2.17
CA ALA A 211 12.92 3.54 1.85
C ALA A 211 12.25 4.44 0.79
N ALA A 212 11.72 3.85 -0.28
CA ALA A 212 10.97 4.55 -1.31
C ALA A 212 9.76 5.30 -0.72
N SER A 213 9.00 4.62 0.14
CA SER A 213 7.83 5.16 0.83
C SER A 213 8.15 6.40 1.66
N MET A 214 9.20 6.33 2.48
CA MET A 214 9.63 7.45 3.31
C MET A 214 10.20 8.61 2.49
N ALA A 215 10.96 8.32 1.43
CA ALA A 215 11.46 9.35 0.51
C ALA A 215 10.32 10.05 -0.24
N ALA A 216 9.35 9.31 -0.78
CA ALA A 216 8.17 9.87 -1.44
C ALA A 216 7.33 10.71 -0.46
N THR A 217 7.13 10.22 0.77
CA THR A 217 6.40 10.96 1.82
C THR A 217 7.14 12.23 2.24
N SER A 218 8.48 12.21 2.31
CA SER A 218 9.26 13.39 2.67
C SER A 218 8.99 14.57 1.71
N LEU A 219 8.82 14.30 0.42
CA LEU A 219 8.54 15.31 -0.60
C LEU A 219 7.20 16.01 -0.37
N ILE A 220 6.12 15.27 -0.15
CA ILE A 220 4.77 15.84 -0.01
C ILE A 220 4.56 16.56 1.33
N PHE A 221 5.41 16.27 2.33
CA PHE A 221 5.40 16.95 3.63
C PHE A 221 6.40 18.11 3.74
N ALA A 222 7.28 18.33 2.76
CA ALA A 222 8.36 19.31 2.84
C ALA A 222 7.89 20.73 3.19
N GLU A 223 6.75 21.16 2.64
CA GLU A 223 6.16 22.48 2.93
C GLU A 223 5.31 22.50 4.21
N LYS A 224 4.56 21.42 4.49
CA LYS A 224 3.61 21.35 5.61
C LYS A 224 4.29 21.06 6.95
N ASN A 225 5.34 20.24 6.94
CA ASN A 225 6.11 19.87 8.13
C ASN A 225 7.55 19.47 7.75
N LYS A 226 8.42 20.48 7.68
CA LYS A 226 9.82 20.30 7.29
C LYS A 226 10.61 19.37 8.21
N THR A 227 10.35 19.40 9.52
CA THR A 227 11.04 18.52 10.49
C THR A 227 10.71 17.05 10.23
N TYR A 228 9.43 16.73 10.05
CA TYR A 228 9.00 15.37 9.71
C TYR A 228 9.54 14.94 8.33
N SER A 229 9.50 15.84 7.35
CA SER A 229 10.09 15.60 6.03
C SER A 229 11.59 15.22 6.11
N ASP A 230 12.39 15.97 6.89
CA ASP A 230 13.81 15.70 7.06
C ASP A 230 14.10 14.37 7.78
N GLU A 231 13.31 14.06 8.81
CA GLU A 231 13.38 12.79 9.55
C GLU A 231 13.10 11.60 8.63
N LEU A 232 12.02 11.67 7.84
CA LEU A 232 11.67 10.62 6.88
C LEU A 232 12.75 10.42 5.82
N LEU A 233 13.33 11.50 5.30
CA LEU A 233 14.41 11.40 4.31
C LEU A 233 15.66 10.75 4.92
N GLN A 234 15.96 11.04 6.19
CA GLN A 234 17.06 10.39 6.90
C GLN A 234 16.81 8.89 7.06
N HIS A 235 15.60 8.49 7.46
CA HIS A 235 15.22 7.07 7.54
C HIS A 235 15.25 6.38 6.17
N ALA A 236 14.80 7.05 5.11
CA ALA A 236 14.85 6.50 3.75
C ALA A 236 16.28 6.19 3.31
N ILE A 237 17.21 7.12 3.50
CA ILE A 237 18.62 6.94 3.16
C ILE A 237 19.25 5.80 3.97
N ASP A 238 18.93 5.72 5.26
CA ASP A 238 19.43 4.66 6.12
C ASP A 238 18.88 3.29 5.71
N LEU A 239 17.58 3.13 5.49
CA LEU A 239 16.98 1.86 5.03
C LEU A 239 17.52 1.44 3.66
N TYR A 240 17.68 2.38 2.72
CA TYR A 240 18.31 2.12 1.44
C TYR A 240 19.77 1.65 1.58
N THR A 241 20.52 2.25 2.50
CA THR A 241 21.90 1.84 2.80
C THR A 241 21.93 0.41 3.33
N ARG A 242 21.01 0.04 4.24
CA ARG A 242 20.89 -1.35 4.73
C ARG A 242 20.54 -2.31 3.59
N ALA A 243 19.55 -1.96 2.77
CA ALA A 243 19.04 -2.77 1.66
C ALA A 243 20.11 -3.06 0.59
N THR A 244 21.01 -2.10 0.35
CA THR A 244 22.10 -2.21 -0.63
C THR A 244 23.37 -2.84 -0.05
N THR A 245 23.62 -2.70 1.25
CA THR A 245 24.78 -3.30 1.95
C THR A 245 24.57 -4.80 2.18
N TYR A 246 23.40 -5.19 2.68
CA TYR A 246 23.04 -6.57 2.98
C TYR A 246 22.00 -7.07 1.97
N GLN A 247 22.44 -7.23 0.72
CA GLN A 247 21.53 -7.65 -0.35
C GLN A 247 21.01 -9.08 -0.15
N GLY A 248 19.70 -9.25 -0.26
CA GLY A 248 19.05 -10.54 -0.15
C GLY A 248 17.54 -10.43 -0.32
N THR A 249 16.87 -11.57 -0.30
CA THR A 249 15.42 -11.65 -0.50
C THR A 249 14.77 -12.43 0.62
N TYR A 250 13.59 -12.00 1.08
CA TYR A 250 12.84 -12.80 2.05
C TYR A 250 12.44 -14.15 1.47
N MET A 251 12.40 -14.31 0.13
CA MET A 251 12.19 -15.59 -0.55
C MET A 251 13.18 -16.69 -0.12
N LYS A 252 14.37 -16.31 0.35
CA LYS A 252 15.39 -17.24 0.90
C LYS A 252 15.32 -17.41 2.41
N SER A 253 14.51 -16.63 3.12
CA SER A 253 14.39 -16.69 4.58
C SER A 253 13.92 -18.07 5.04
N THR A 254 14.37 -18.53 6.20
CA THR A 254 13.84 -19.72 6.88
C THR A 254 12.88 -19.39 8.02
N HIS A 255 12.66 -18.09 8.30
CA HIS A 255 11.79 -17.64 9.38
C HIS A 255 10.33 -18.10 9.13
N PRO A 256 9.64 -18.73 10.10
CA PRO A 256 8.30 -19.29 9.90
C PRO A 256 7.29 -18.26 9.35
N ASN A 257 7.23 -17.07 9.94
CA ASN A 257 6.31 -16.02 9.49
C ASN A 257 6.66 -15.54 8.07
N LEU A 258 7.95 -15.45 7.70
CA LEU A 258 8.35 -15.06 6.35
C LEU A 258 8.05 -16.13 5.31
N GLN A 259 7.98 -17.42 5.66
CA GLN A 259 7.53 -18.45 4.72
C GLN A 259 6.10 -18.18 4.26
N THR A 260 5.22 -17.77 5.17
CA THR A 260 3.84 -17.43 4.80
C THR A 260 3.76 -16.19 3.91
N VAL A 261 4.67 -15.21 4.07
CA VAL A 261 4.76 -14.07 3.12
C VAL A 261 4.99 -14.59 1.72
N LYS A 262 5.94 -15.51 1.53
CA LYS A 262 6.30 -16.02 0.19
C LYS A 262 5.13 -16.70 -0.53
N GLU A 263 4.19 -17.26 0.22
CA GLU A 263 3.02 -17.93 -0.35
C GLU A 263 1.97 -16.90 -0.81
N TRP A 264 1.79 -15.80 -0.07
CA TRP A 264 0.80 -14.77 -0.38
C TRP A 264 1.32 -13.66 -1.29
N TYR A 265 2.54 -13.23 -1.02
CA TYR A 265 3.28 -12.18 -1.68
C TYR A 265 4.66 -12.75 -2.05
N PRO A 266 4.80 -13.55 -3.10
CA PRO A 266 6.12 -13.97 -3.60
C PRO A 266 6.83 -12.79 -4.28
N SER A 267 8.07 -12.48 -3.88
CA SER A 267 8.89 -11.48 -4.58
C SER A 267 9.58 -12.11 -5.78
N SER A 268 9.46 -11.49 -6.95
CA SER A 268 10.14 -11.93 -8.19
C SER A 268 11.63 -11.59 -8.18
N ILE A 269 11.94 -10.34 -7.89
CA ILE A 269 13.29 -9.79 -7.72
C ILE A 269 13.26 -8.67 -6.66
N TYR A 270 14.44 -8.21 -6.21
CA TYR A 270 14.57 -7.07 -5.31
C TYR A 270 15.27 -5.85 -5.92
N THR A 271 15.83 -6.02 -7.13
CA THR A 271 16.70 -5.00 -7.74
C THR A 271 15.90 -3.81 -8.25
N ASP A 272 14.66 -4.02 -8.63
CA ASP A 272 13.75 -2.97 -9.06
C ASP A 272 13.26 -2.14 -7.86
N GLU A 273 13.06 -2.70 -6.66
CA GLU A 273 12.85 -1.89 -5.45
C GLU A 273 14.08 -1.06 -5.08
N LEU A 274 15.29 -1.57 -5.34
CA LEU A 274 16.50 -0.79 -5.14
C LEU A 274 16.62 0.34 -6.18
N ALA A 275 16.19 0.11 -7.43
CA ALA A 275 16.08 1.17 -8.43
C ALA A 275 15.03 2.22 -8.03
N TRP A 276 13.90 1.75 -7.51
CA TRP A 276 12.77 2.54 -7.06
C TRP A 276 13.09 3.42 -5.86
N ALA A 277 13.68 2.86 -4.82
CA ALA A 277 14.16 3.60 -3.66
C ALA A 277 15.18 4.67 -4.07
N ALA A 278 16.15 4.31 -4.91
CA ALA A 278 17.14 5.25 -5.41
C ALA A 278 16.51 6.39 -6.22
N ALA A 279 15.51 6.09 -7.07
CA ALA A 279 14.79 7.11 -7.84
C ALA A 279 14.00 8.08 -6.94
N TRP A 280 13.37 7.59 -5.86
CA TRP A 280 12.67 8.46 -4.89
C TRP A 280 13.61 9.28 -4.03
N ILE A 281 14.73 8.70 -3.57
CA ILE A 281 15.73 9.47 -2.84
C ILE A 281 16.36 10.52 -3.76
N TYR A 282 16.59 10.21 -5.04
CA TYR A 282 16.97 11.22 -6.03
C TYR A 282 15.90 12.30 -6.18
N ALA A 283 14.63 11.93 -6.23
CA ALA A 283 13.53 12.89 -6.30
C ALA A 283 13.57 13.89 -5.12
N ALA A 284 13.84 13.40 -3.91
CA ALA A 284 13.93 14.17 -2.66
C ALA A 284 15.22 14.99 -2.50
N THR A 285 16.37 14.46 -2.93
CA THR A 285 17.69 15.06 -2.66
C THR A 285 18.28 15.82 -3.84
N LYS A 286 17.90 15.46 -5.07
CA LYS A 286 18.58 15.82 -6.32
C LYS A 286 20.06 15.40 -6.37
N ASP A 287 20.50 14.47 -5.52
CA ASP A 287 21.85 13.93 -5.57
C ASP A 287 21.95 12.88 -6.69
N GLU A 288 22.75 13.22 -7.71
CA GLU A 288 23.02 12.41 -8.89
C GLU A 288 23.63 11.03 -8.59
N ASN A 289 24.20 10.82 -7.40
CA ASN A 289 24.65 9.50 -6.95
C ASN A 289 23.47 8.52 -6.88
N TYR A 290 22.31 8.96 -6.39
CA TYR A 290 21.12 8.11 -6.32
C TYR A 290 20.49 7.88 -7.71
N ARG A 291 20.50 8.88 -8.60
CA ARG A 291 20.08 8.66 -10.00
C ARG A 291 20.99 7.64 -10.70
N THR A 292 22.31 7.75 -10.50
CA THR A 292 23.28 6.81 -11.06
C THR A 292 23.11 5.40 -10.47
N ALA A 293 22.81 5.31 -9.16
CA ALA A 293 22.50 4.04 -8.53
C ALA A 293 21.21 3.42 -9.11
N ALA A 294 20.18 4.24 -9.34
CA ALA A 294 18.94 3.80 -10.00
C ALA A 294 19.24 3.21 -11.39
N ASP A 295 20.04 3.88 -12.23
CA ASP A 295 20.46 3.35 -13.54
C ASP A 295 21.15 1.98 -13.42
N GLY A 296 22.03 1.83 -12.43
CA GLY A 296 22.75 0.57 -12.18
C GLY A 296 21.82 -0.58 -11.77
N PHE A 297 20.73 -0.28 -11.06
CA PHE A 297 19.73 -1.28 -10.69
C PHE A 297 18.70 -1.54 -11.80
N ILE A 298 18.29 -0.51 -12.56
CA ILE A 298 17.48 -0.64 -13.78
C ILE A 298 18.12 -1.67 -14.73
N ALA A 299 19.44 -1.58 -14.95
CA ALA A 299 20.16 -2.51 -15.80
C ALA A 299 20.10 -3.98 -15.32
N LYS A 300 19.87 -4.20 -14.03
CA LYS A 300 19.74 -5.54 -13.42
C LYS A 300 18.31 -6.07 -13.42
N SER A 301 17.33 -5.23 -13.76
CA SER A 301 15.90 -5.54 -13.73
C SER A 301 15.27 -5.52 -15.11
N ALA A 302 16.08 -5.52 -16.18
CA ALA A 302 15.63 -5.21 -17.54
C ALA A 302 14.49 -6.10 -18.09
N ASP A 303 14.27 -7.28 -17.51
CA ASP A 303 13.22 -8.25 -17.83
C ASP A 303 11.92 -8.11 -17.01
N HIS A 304 11.90 -7.22 -16.01
CA HIS A 304 10.78 -7.00 -15.07
C HIS A 304 10.06 -5.68 -15.36
N ASN A 305 9.66 -5.49 -16.62
CA ASN A 305 8.93 -4.33 -17.11
C ASN A 305 7.56 -4.74 -17.65
N ASN A 306 6.93 -5.77 -17.05
CA ASN A 306 5.70 -6.39 -17.56
C ASN A 306 4.47 -6.03 -16.73
N GLU A 307 4.67 -5.68 -15.45
CA GLU A 307 3.63 -5.17 -14.57
C GLU A 307 4.10 -3.98 -13.73
N TYR A 308 3.14 -3.31 -13.09
CA TYR A 308 3.42 -2.25 -12.12
C TYR A 308 2.56 -2.51 -10.88
N SER A 309 3.19 -2.98 -9.81
CA SER A 309 2.48 -3.55 -8.65
C SER A 309 3.33 -3.49 -7.38
N TRP A 310 2.84 -4.14 -6.32
CA TRP A 310 3.61 -4.38 -5.09
C TRP A 310 4.85 -5.25 -5.31
N ASP A 311 5.01 -5.92 -6.47
CA ASP A 311 6.15 -6.77 -6.83
C ASP A 311 7.07 -6.12 -7.88
N GLU A 312 6.60 -5.74 -9.09
CA GLU A 312 7.47 -5.07 -10.08
C GLU A 312 7.33 -3.53 -10.09
N LYS A 313 8.47 -2.83 -10.02
CA LYS A 313 8.53 -1.36 -9.91
C LYS A 313 9.07 -0.68 -11.16
N LEU A 314 9.70 -1.42 -12.07
CA LEU A 314 10.50 -0.83 -13.14
C LEU A 314 9.72 0.13 -14.06
N PRO A 315 8.46 -0.14 -14.46
CA PRO A 315 7.68 0.86 -15.22
C PRO A 315 7.48 2.17 -14.47
N GLY A 316 7.31 2.07 -13.14
CA GLY A 316 7.23 3.21 -12.23
C GLY A 316 8.54 3.98 -12.15
N VAL A 317 9.67 3.28 -12.04
CA VAL A 317 11.02 3.89 -12.03
C VAL A 317 11.25 4.72 -13.29
N TYR A 318 10.99 4.14 -14.47
CA TYR A 318 11.13 4.86 -15.74
C TYR A 318 10.21 6.08 -15.82
N THR A 319 8.95 5.92 -15.42
CA THR A 319 7.97 7.01 -15.47
C THR A 319 8.36 8.15 -14.53
N LEU A 320 8.77 7.84 -13.29
CA LEU A 320 9.22 8.82 -12.30
C LEU A 320 10.47 9.56 -12.78
N LEU A 321 11.50 8.84 -13.20
CA LEU A 321 12.75 9.46 -13.66
C LEU A 321 12.56 10.27 -14.93
N PHE A 322 11.68 9.84 -15.84
CA PHE A 322 11.30 10.66 -16.99
C PHE A 322 10.58 11.95 -16.56
N THR A 323 9.65 11.87 -15.62
CA THR A 323 8.97 13.06 -15.07
C THR A 323 9.96 14.05 -14.45
N LEU A 324 10.98 13.55 -13.75
CA LEU A 324 11.99 14.38 -13.07
C LEU A 324 13.04 14.98 -14.01
N THR A 325 13.45 14.25 -15.05
CA THR A 325 14.64 14.60 -15.85
C THR A 325 14.33 14.93 -17.31
N LYS A 326 13.17 14.53 -17.81
CA LYS A 326 12.78 14.55 -19.23
C LYS A 326 13.77 13.81 -20.15
N ASN A 327 14.56 12.89 -19.60
CA ASN A 327 15.56 12.13 -20.36
C ASN A 327 14.89 11.08 -21.27
N ASP A 328 15.32 11.01 -22.53
CA ASP A 328 14.74 10.14 -23.55
C ASP A 328 14.93 8.63 -23.28
N THR A 329 15.95 8.23 -22.52
CA THR A 329 16.15 6.83 -22.12
C THR A 329 15.03 6.37 -21.19
N TYR A 330 14.70 7.17 -20.18
CA TYR A 330 13.60 6.84 -19.26
C TYR A 330 12.25 6.93 -19.95
N LYS A 331 12.09 7.90 -20.86
CA LYS A 331 10.92 7.99 -21.74
C LYS A 331 10.71 6.70 -22.52
N ALA A 332 11.76 6.20 -23.18
CA ALA A 332 11.71 4.98 -23.97
C ALA A 332 11.40 3.74 -23.11
N GLY A 333 11.93 3.67 -21.88
CA GLY A 333 11.61 2.60 -20.93
C GLY A 333 10.14 2.58 -20.51
N ALA A 334 9.57 3.75 -20.18
CA ALA A 334 8.14 3.87 -19.87
C ALA A 334 7.25 3.51 -21.08
N GLU A 335 7.59 4.03 -22.26
CA GLU A 335 6.88 3.71 -23.50
C GLU A 335 6.98 2.23 -23.90
N ALA A 336 8.06 1.55 -23.55
CA ALA A 336 8.21 0.11 -23.78
C ALA A 336 7.17 -0.70 -22.99
N PHE A 337 6.94 -0.37 -21.72
CA PHE A 337 5.87 -0.99 -20.92
C PHE A 337 4.48 -0.63 -21.47
N PHE A 338 4.25 0.64 -21.76
CA PHE A 338 2.96 1.08 -22.26
C PHE A 338 2.57 0.37 -23.58
N LYS A 339 3.54 0.01 -24.45
CA LYS A 339 3.36 -0.67 -25.76
C LYS A 339 2.55 -1.94 -25.65
N ASP A 340 2.64 -2.64 -24.53
CA ASP A 340 1.86 -3.83 -24.27
C ASP A 340 0.36 -3.56 -24.14
N TYR A 341 -0.02 -2.33 -23.79
CA TYR A 341 -1.41 -1.87 -23.62
C TYR A 341 -1.94 -1.03 -24.80
N TRP A 342 -1.17 -0.83 -25.87
CA TRP A 342 -1.65 -0.20 -27.12
C TRP A 342 -2.42 -1.19 -28.01
N PRO A 343 -3.17 -0.70 -29.02
CA PRO A 343 -3.71 -1.55 -30.06
C PRO A 343 -2.60 -2.39 -30.72
N GLY A 344 -2.75 -3.72 -30.67
CA GLY A 344 -1.75 -4.66 -31.20
C GLY A 344 -0.68 -5.09 -30.20
N GLY A 345 -0.69 -4.56 -28.97
CA GLY A 345 0.15 -4.99 -27.86
C GLY A 345 -0.18 -6.38 -27.32
N SER A 346 0.59 -6.83 -26.32
CA SER A 346 0.45 -8.15 -25.71
C SER A 346 -0.77 -8.24 -24.78
N ILE A 347 -1.09 -7.18 -24.02
CA ILE A 347 -2.24 -7.13 -23.12
C ILE A 347 -3.53 -6.97 -23.93
N LYS A 348 -4.49 -7.85 -23.70
CA LYS A 348 -5.79 -7.82 -24.38
C LYS A 348 -6.86 -7.22 -23.50
N GLN A 349 -7.94 -6.75 -24.14
CA GLN A 349 -9.08 -6.18 -23.44
C GLN A 349 -10.27 -7.14 -23.45
N THR A 350 -10.92 -7.32 -22.31
CA THR A 350 -12.23 -8.01 -22.24
C THR A 350 -13.22 -7.41 -23.25
N ALA A 351 -14.29 -8.13 -23.59
CA ALA A 351 -15.30 -7.65 -24.55
C ALA A 351 -15.91 -6.28 -24.19
N LYS A 352 -15.81 -5.85 -22.92
CA LYS A 352 -16.30 -4.55 -22.43
C LYS A 352 -15.19 -3.50 -22.21
N GLY A 353 -13.93 -3.78 -22.57
CA GLY A 353 -12.84 -2.80 -22.62
C GLY A 353 -11.87 -2.77 -21.43
N LEU A 354 -12.01 -3.66 -20.44
CA LEU A 354 -11.00 -3.81 -19.37
C LEU A 354 -9.72 -4.44 -19.92
N ALA A 355 -8.58 -3.76 -19.79
CA ALA A 355 -7.26 -4.32 -19.99
C ALA A 355 -6.99 -5.39 -18.93
N PHE A 356 -6.77 -6.63 -19.37
CA PHE A 356 -6.76 -7.79 -18.50
C PHE A 356 -5.37 -8.43 -18.48
N LEU A 357 -4.58 -8.06 -17.47
CA LEU A 357 -3.25 -8.63 -17.23
C LEU A 357 -3.35 -10.04 -16.63
N GLY A 358 -4.23 -10.23 -15.64
CA GLY A 358 -4.47 -11.50 -14.97
C GLY A 358 -5.76 -11.49 -14.16
N SER A 359 -6.22 -12.67 -13.73
CA SER A 359 -7.47 -12.86 -12.97
C SER A 359 -7.47 -12.21 -11.59
N TRP A 360 -6.35 -12.32 -10.87
CA TRP A 360 -6.15 -11.69 -9.57
C TRP A 360 -5.83 -10.20 -9.76
N GLY A 361 -6.58 -9.32 -9.09
CA GLY A 361 -6.30 -7.88 -9.11
C GLY A 361 -6.43 -7.17 -10.45
N SER A 362 -7.15 -7.74 -11.42
CA SER A 362 -7.29 -7.19 -12.78
C SER A 362 -7.59 -5.68 -12.84
N LEU A 363 -8.44 -5.18 -11.95
CA LEU A 363 -8.78 -3.75 -11.87
C LEU A 363 -7.66 -2.90 -11.25
N GLY A 364 -6.94 -3.46 -10.26
CA GLY A 364 -5.77 -2.87 -9.65
C GLY A 364 -4.68 -2.61 -10.70
N TYR A 365 -4.30 -3.65 -11.46
CA TYR A 365 -3.34 -3.52 -12.56
C TYR A 365 -3.78 -2.51 -13.63
N ALA A 366 -5.04 -2.57 -14.08
CA ALA A 366 -5.55 -1.62 -15.06
C ALA A 366 -5.50 -0.16 -14.55
N SER A 367 -5.80 0.05 -13.27
CA SER A 367 -5.73 1.36 -12.63
C SER A 367 -4.29 1.85 -12.42
N ALA A 368 -3.37 0.95 -12.07
CA ALA A 368 -1.95 1.24 -11.87
C ALA A 368 -1.27 1.64 -13.19
N THR A 369 -1.54 0.92 -14.26
CA THR A 369 -1.09 1.29 -15.61
C THR A 369 -1.70 2.62 -16.06
N GLY A 370 -3.00 2.84 -15.81
CA GLY A 370 -3.66 4.11 -16.10
C GLY A 370 -3.01 5.28 -15.33
N PHE A 371 -2.67 5.10 -14.06
CA PHE A 371 -1.96 6.10 -13.26
C PHE A 371 -0.62 6.48 -13.90
N LEU A 372 0.22 5.50 -14.26
CA LEU A 372 1.52 5.76 -14.91
C LEU A 372 1.35 6.49 -16.25
N MET A 373 0.39 6.05 -17.07
CA MET A 373 0.08 6.69 -18.34
C MET A 373 -0.39 8.14 -18.17
N MET A 374 -1.16 8.44 -17.13
CA MET A 374 -1.55 9.82 -16.81
C MET A 374 -0.39 10.65 -16.27
N ASN A 375 0.53 10.07 -15.49
CA ASN A 375 1.73 10.78 -15.03
C ASN A 375 2.63 11.13 -16.21
N TYR A 376 2.84 10.18 -17.12
CA TYR A 376 3.55 10.38 -18.38
C TYR A 376 2.86 11.44 -19.27
N ALA A 377 1.53 11.36 -19.42
CA ALA A 377 0.76 12.32 -20.21
C ALA A 377 0.84 13.74 -19.63
N LYS A 378 0.77 13.89 -18.30
CA LYS A 378 1.01 15.19 -17.63
C LYS A 378 2.39 15.74 -17.97
N THR A 379 3.40 14.88 -17.97
CA THR A 379 4.80 15.22 -18.23
C THR A 379 5.06 15.69 -19.66
N ILE A 380 4.34 15.17 -20.66
CA ILE A 380 4.49 15.60 -22.06
C ILE A 380 3.40 16.58 -22.53
N GLY A 381 2.32 16.74 -21.77
CA GLY A 381 1.17 17.59 -22.06
C GLY A 381 -0.08 16.77 -22.40
N TYR A 382 -1.12 16.84 -21.55
CA TYR A 382 -2.33 16.02 -21.67
C TYR A 382 -3.06 16.08 -23.03
N HIS A 383 -2.97 17.20 -23.72
CA HIS A 383 -3.66 17.45 -24.99
C HIS A 383 -2.75 17.34 -26.21
N GLU A 384 -1.50 16.91 -26.01
CA GLU A 384 -0.60 16.59 -27.12
C GLU A 384 -1.03 15.29 -27.80
N ALA A 385 -0.85 15.21 -29.12
CA ALA A 385 -1.24 14.02 -29.88
C ALA A 385 -0.56 12.73 -29.37
N ALA A 386 0.66 12.86 -28.85
CA ALA A 386 1.41 11.75 -28.24
C ALA A 386 0.76 11.21 -26.95
N SER A 387 -0.05 12.00 -26.24
CA SER A 387 -0.76 11.59 -25.02
C SER A 387 -2.14 10.97 -25.28
N ASN A 388 -2.66 11.05 -26.51
CA ASN A 388 -4.05 10.64 -26.81
C ASN A 388 -4.38 9.23 -26.35
N HIS A 389 -3.48 8.26 -26.60
CA HIS A 389 -3.71 6.88 -26.16
C HIS A 389 -3.63 6.76 -24.64
N SER A 390 -2.60 7.33 -24.01
CA SER A 390 -2.43 7.31 -22.56
C SER A 390 -3.67 7.85 -21.83
N VAL A 391 -4.19 9.00 -22.27
CA VAL A 391 -5.40 9.61 -21.73
C VAL A 391 -6.64 8.75 -22.00
N SER A 392 -6.82 8.28 -23.24
CA SER A 392 -8.01 7.50 -23.62
C SER A 392 -8.06 6.15 -22.91
N PHE A 393 -6.92 5.46 -22.82
CA PHE A 393 -6.76 4.22 -22.06
C PHE A 393 -7.12 4.44 -20.60
N SER A 394 -6.53 5.46 -19.97
CA SER A 394 -6.73 5.77 -18.56
C SER A 394 -8.19 6.09 -18.24
N ALA A 395 -8.84 6.89 -19.08
CA ALA A 395 -10.27 7.17 -18.97
C ALA A 395 -11.13 5.92 -19.17
N GLN A 396 -10.80 5.06 -20.15
CA GLN A 396 -11.50 3.79 -20.39
C GLN A 396 -11.43 2.88 -19.16
N GLN A 397 -10.23 2.68 -18.59
CA GLN A 397 -10.04 1.78 -17.46
C GLN A 397 -10.75 2.32 -16.20
N LEU A 398 -10.62 3.62 -15.93
CA LEU A 398 -11.34 4.24 -14.81
C LEU A 398 -12.85 4.12 -15.00
N ASN A 399 -13.38 4.52 -16.15
CA ASN A 399 -14.82 4.51 -16.38
C ASN A 399 -15.39 3.09 -16.48
N TYR A 400 -14.60 2.09 -16.89
CA TYR A 400 -14.97 0.67 -16.77
C TYR A 400 -15.23 0.28 -15.32
N ILE A 401 -14.30 0.63 -14.41
CA ILE A 401 -14.41 0.37 -12.97
C ILE A 401 -15.65 1.05 -12.39
N LEU A 402 -15.98 2.25 -12.86
CA LEU A 402 -17.06 3.07 -12.31
C LEU A 402 -18.46 2.77 -12.87
N GLY A 403 -18.57 2.16 -14.05
CA GLY A 403 -19.90 1.86 -14.60
C GLY A 403 -19.99 1.48 -16.07
N ASP A 404 -18.98 1.75 -16.91
CA ASP A 404 -19.10 1.58 -18.37
C ASP A 404 -19.33 0.13 -18.77
N CYS A 405 -18.95 -0.81 -17.89
CA CYS A 405 -19.22 -2.23 -18.09
C CYS A 405 -20.68 -2.65 -17.77
N GLY A 406 -21.55 -1.71 -17.38
CA GLY A 406 -22.95 -1.94 -16.99
C GLY A 406 -23.17 -2.13 -15.49
N ARG A 407 -22.12 -1.94 -14.67
CA ARG A 407 -22.17 -1.83 -13.21
C ARG A 407 -20.89 -1.17 -12.68
N SER A 408 -20.95 -0.67 -11.46
CA SER A 408 -19.77 -0.25 -10.70
C SER A 408 -19.05 -1.45 -10.06
N TRP A 409 -17.73 -1.33 -9.91
CA TRP A 409 -16.87 -2.22 -9.13
C TRP A 409 -16.36 -1.56 -7.83
N VAL A 410 -16.77 -0.32 -7.56
CA VAL A 410 -16.42 0.41 -6.33
C VAL A 410 -17.55 0.24 -5.32
N VAL A 411 -17.25 -0.38 -4.18
CA VAL A 411 -18.23 -0.62 -3.10
C VAL A 411 -18.89 0.69 -2.68
N GLY A 412 -20.23 0.70 -2.67
CA GLY A 412 -21.02 1.87 -2.25
C GLY A 412 -21.02 3.03 -3.24
N PHE A 413 -20.53 2.87 -4.46
CA PHE A 413 -20.58 3.91 -5.51
C PHE A 413 -21.24 3.39 -6.78
N GLY A 414 -22.12 4.18 -7.39
CA GLY A 414 -22.69 3.89 -8.70
C GLY A 414 -23.68 2.71 -8.72
N GLU A 415 -24.26 2.46 -9.89
CA GLU A 415 -25.28 1.43 -10.07
C GLU A 415 -24.68 0.02 -9.99
N GLY A 416 -25.33 -0.87 -9.23
CA GLY A 416 -24.97 -2.28 -9.15
C GLY A 416 -23.62 -2.58 -8.51
N SER A 417 -23.12 -1.66 -7.66
CA SER A 417 -21.86 -1.82 -6.91
C SER A 417 -21.83 -3.12 -6.09
N PRO A 418 -20.64 -3.71 -5.82
CA PRO A 418 -20.54 -4.89 -4.96
C PRO A 418 -21.08 -4.62 -3.56
N VAL A 419 -21.89 -5.56 -3.04
CA VAL A 419 -22.50 -5.48 -1.69
C VAL A 419 -22.00 -6.57 -0.72
N ARG A 420 -21.14 -7.47 -1.20
CA ARG A 420 -20.56 -8.57 -0.41
C ARG A 420 -19.07 -8.72 -0.74
N PRO A 421 -18.22 -7.71 -0.46
CA PRO A 421 -16.77 -7.88 -0.60
C PRO A 421 -16.27 -8.91 0.42
N TYR A 422 -15.23 -9.67 0.06
CA TYR A 422 -14.55 -10.54 0.99
C TYR A 422 -13.70 -9.66 1.93
N HIS A 423 -14.25 -9.31 3.09
CA HIS A 423 -13.59 -8.43 4.05
C HIS A 423 -14.15 -8.67 5.47
N LYS A 424 -13.28 -9.04 6.43
CA LYS A 424 -13.70 -9.41 7.79
C LYS A 424 -14.44 -8.29 8.51
N SER A 425 -13.94 -7.06 8.44
CA SER A 425 -14.56 -5.92 9.14
C SER A 425 -15.84 -5.41 8.49
N SER A 426 -16.15 -5.80 7.24
CA SER A 426 -17.44 -5.46 6.61
C SER A 426 -18.52 -6.51 6.92
N TYR A 427 -18.14 -7.63 7.53
CA TYR A 427 -19.07 -8.63 8.00
C TYR A 427 -19.74 -8.15 9.28
N ASN A 428 -21.00 -7.70 9.12
CA ASN A 428 -22.08 -7.51 10.10
C ASN A 428 -21.76 -7.75 11.59
N SER A 429 -20.84 -6.98 12.17
CA SER A 429 -20.28 -7.18 13.52
C SER A 429 -21.26 -6.94 14.66
N PHE A 430 -22.46 -6.42 14.36
CA PHE A 430 -23.49 -6.06 15.36
C PHE A 430 -24.74 -6.94 15.38
N ILE A 431 -24.91 -7.87 14.44
CA ILE A 431 -26.07 -8.78 14.44
C ILE A 431 -25.68 -10.09 15.14
N ASP A 432 -26.29 -10.31 16.30
CA ASP A 432 -26.50 -11.58 17.01
C ASP A 432 -25.81 -12.78 16.34
N TYR A 433 -24.55 -13.03 16.70
CA TYR A 433 -23.61 -13.88 15.96
C TYR A 433 -23.48 -15.28 16.60
N PRO A 434 -24.27 -16.30 16.20
CA PRO A 434 -24.16 -17.66 16.73
C PRO A 434 -22.87 -18.41 16.30
N MET A 435 -21.94 -17.75 15.60
CA MET A 435 -20.82 -18.36 14.87
C MET A 435 -19.42 -17.96 15.37
N ARG A 436 -19.32 -17.36 16.56
CA ARG A 436 -18.07 -16.98 17.22
C ARG A 436 -17.12 -18.19 17.38
N GLY A 437 -15.89 -18.09 16.86
CA GLY A 437 -14.86 -19.14 16.99
C GLY A 437 -15.07 -20.39 16.13
N LYS A 438 -15.75 -20.28 14.98
CA LYS A 438 -15.92 -21.38 14.01
C LYS A 438 -15.00 -21.25 12.79
N ASP A 439 -14.53 -22.39 12.29
CA ASP A 439 -13.62 -22.54 11.13
C ASP A 439 -14.26 -22.08 9.79
N ASN A 440 -13.42 -21.56 8.89
CA ASN A 440 -13.74 -20.97 7.59
C ASN A 440 -14.41 -21.94 6.61
N GLY A 441 -14.19 -23.26 6.75
CA GLY A 441 -14.80 -24.26 5.87
C GLY A 441 -16.33 -24.24 5.85
N ALA A 442 -16.97 -23.74 6.92
CA ALA A 442 -18.42 -23.56 6.98
C ALA A 442 -18.90 -22.17 6.49
N GLN A 443 -17.99 -21.21 6.30
CA GLN A 443 -18.28 -19.81 5.93
C GLN A 443 -17.97 -19.53 4.46
N GLY A 444 -16.99 -20.25 3.89
CA GLY A 444 -16.56 -20.09 2.49
C GLY A 444 -17.63 -20.46 1.46
N GLU A 445 -18.50 -21.43 1.74
CA GLU A 445 -19.52 -21.88 0.77
C GLU A 445 -20.61 -20.84 0.45
N ASP A 446 -20.77 -19.76 1.24
CA ASP A 446 -21.70 -18.64 0.94
C ASP A 446 -21.03 -17.51 0.11
N PHE A 447 -19.69 -17.57 -0.09
CA PHE A 447 -18.88 -16.45 -0.60
C PHE A 447 -18.11 -16.71 -1.90
N LEU A 448 -18.18 -17.91 -2.48
CA LEU A 448 -17.28 -18.41 -3.55
C LEU A 448 -17.28 -17.66 -4.90
N ASN A 449 -17.78 -16.43 -5.00
CA ASN A 449 -17.64 -15.57 -6.20
C ASN A 449 -17.39 -14.08 -5.89
N SER A 450 -16.87 -13.73 -4.70
CA SER A 450 -16.54 -12.35 -4.33
C SER A 450 -15.03 -12.08 -4.45
N LYS A 451 -14.62 -11.11 -5.29
CA LYS A 451 -13.23 -10.65 -5.36
C LYS A 451 -12.87 -9.81 -4.14
N THR A 452 -11.72 -10.09 -3.54
CA THR A 452 -11.17 -9.41 -2.35
C THR A 452 -10.79 -7.97 -2.65
N VAL A 453 -11.13 -7.05 -1.74
CA VAL A 453 -10.64 -5.67 -1.77
C VAL A 453 -9.38 -5.61 -0.89
N THR A 454 -8.28 -5.14 -1.46
CA THR A 454 -6.97 -5.01 -0.80
C THR A 454 -6.46 -3.58 -0.92
N GLN A 455 -5.60 -3.18 0.01
CA GLN A 455 -5.06 -1.82 0.10
C GLN A 455 -4.26 -1.40 -1.15
N ASP A 456 -3.56 -2.34 -1.80
CA ASP A 456 -2.74 -2.06 -2.99
C ASP A 456 -3.59 -1.84 -4.24
N TYR A 457 -4.74 -2.52 -4.39
CA TYR A 457 -5.64 -2.33 -5.52
C TYR A 457 -6.24 -0.93 -5.57
N ASN A 458 -6.42 -0.31 -4.41
CA ASN A 458 -7.01 1.02 -4.29
C ASN A 458 -5.97 2.15 -4.38
N ALA A 459 -4.67 1.82 -4.27
CA ALA A 459 -3.60 2.81 -4.14
C ALA A 459 -3.46 3.62 -5.43
N ALA A 460 -3.12 2.98 -6.55
CA ALA A 460 -2.99 3.69 -7.82
C ALA A 460 -4.34 4.15 -8.40
N PHE A 461 -5.42 3.43 -8.10
CA PHE A 461 -6.79 3.85 -8.43
C PHE A 461 -7.13 5.24 -7.88
N THR A 462 -6.75 5.54 -6.64
CA THR A 462 -6.96 6.87 -6.03
C THR A 462 -6.24 7.96 -6.84
N GLY A 463 -4.98 7.72 -7.23
CA GLY A 463 -4.20 8.66 -8.04
C GLY A 463 -4.73 8.83 -9.45
N LEU A 464 -5.19 7.74 -10.09
CA LEU A 464 -5.81 7.79 -11.41
C LEU A 464 -7.08 8.67 -11.40
N ASN A 465 -7.91 8.59 -10.36
CA ASN A 465 -9.05 9.51 -10.21
C ASN A 465 -8.60 10.97 -10.10
N ALA A 466 -7.59 11.26 -9.27
CA ALA A 466 -7.05 12.62 -9.11
C ALA A 466 -6.49 13.16 -10.43
N ALA A 467 -5.80 12.32 -11.20
CA ALA A 467 -5.28 12.67 -12.52
C ALA A 467 -6.39 13.02 -13.52
N MET A 468 -7.53 12.30 -13.48
CA MET A 468 -8.67 12.60 -14.34
C MET A 468 -9.36 13.91 -13.96
N ILE A 469 -9.41 14.26 -12.67
CA ILE A 469 -9.90 15.58 -12.21
C ILE A 469 -9.03 16.71 -12.78
N GLU A 470 -7.70 16.56 -12.73
CA GLU A 470 -6.79 17.54 -13.33
C GLU A 470 -6.98 17.62 -14.85
N TYR A 471 -7.07 16.49 -15.54
CA TYR A 471 -7.28 16.42 -16.99
C TYR A 471 -8.55 17.14 -17.45
N TYR A 472 -9.68 16.91 -16.77
CA TYR A 472 -10.96 17.57 -17.08
C TYR A 472 -11.01 19.03 -16.61
N GLY A 473 -9.95 19.51 -15.94
CA GLY A 473 -9.84 20.85 -15.38
C GLY A 473 -10.39 20.90 -13.95
N ALA A 474 -9.49 21.09 -12.99
CA ALA A 474 -9.78 21.18 -11.56
C ALA A 474 -10.95 22.11 -11.20
N SER A 475 -11.09 23.26 -11.89
CA SER A 475 -12.17 24.22 -11.66
C SER A 475 -13.58 23.71 -12.01
N ASN A 476 -13.68 22.59 -12.73
CA ASN A 476 -14.95 21.99 -13.13
C ASN A 476 -15.49 21.00 -12.10
N PHE A 477 -14.74 20.72 -11.04
CA PHE A 477 -15.16 19.83 -9.96
C PHE A 477 -15.53 20.62 -8.71
N LYS A 478 -16.37 19.99 -7.88
CA LYS A 478 -16.74 20.48 -6.56
C LYS A 478 -16.31 19.45 -5.54
N ALA A 479 -15.97 19.91 -4.35
CA ALA A 479 -15.70 19.04 -3.22
C ALA A 479 -16.89 18.10 -2.93
N PHE A 480 -16.56 16.88 -2.54
CA PHE A 480 -17.48 15.95 -1.92
C PHE A 480 -17.23 15.96 -0.40
N SER A 481 -18.26 15.70 0.40
CA SER A 481 -18.18 15.76 1.86
C SER A 481 -18.89 14.57 2.48
N ASP A 482 -18.70 14.36 3.78
CA ASP A 482 -19.49 13.39 4.56
C ASP A 482 -20.98 13.74 4.63
N CYS A 483 -21.39 14.94 4.19
CA CYS A 483 -22.78 15.35 4.23
C CYS A 483 -23.69 14.36 3.48
N GLY A 484 -24.61 13.75 4.23
CA GLY A 484 -25.57 12.77 3.71
C GLY A 484 -25.04 11.34 3.60
N LEU A 485 -23.77 11.08 3.93
CA LEU A 485 -23.26 9.72 4.10
C LEU A 485 -23.66 9.18 5.47
N ASP A 486 -24.15 7.94 5.49
CA ASP A 486 -24.25 7.18 6.73
C ASP A 486 -22.98 6.35 6.91
N LEU A 487 -22.05 6.87 7.72
CA LEU A 487 -20.80 6.17 8.07
C LEU A 487 -21.00 5.11 9.17
N GLY A 488 -22.23 4.62 9.33
CA GLY A 488 -22.67 3.65 10.32
C GLY A 488 -23.21 4.26 11.61
N TRP A 489 -23.27 5.60 11.70
CA TRP A 489 -23.68 6.31 12.91
C TRP A 489 -25.19 6.24 13.16
N SER A 490 -25.99 5.88 12.15
CA SER A 490 -27.43 5.63 12.34
C SER A 490 -27.73 4.32 13.07
N HIS A 491 -26.75 3.42 13.22
CA HIS A 491 -26.96 2.09 13.78
C HIS A 491 -27.27 2.16 15.29
N PRO A 492 -28.25 1.38 15.83
CA PRO A 492 -28.65 1.47 17.24
C PRO A 492 -27.55 1.20 18.27
N ASN A 493 -26.53 0.43 17.87
CA ASN A 493 -25.38 0.08 18.70
C ASN A 493 -24.15 0.98 18.45
N ALA A 494 -24.25 1.98 17.56
CA ALA A 494 -23.15 2.91 17.35
C ALA A 494 -22.91 3.76 18.61
N THR A 495 -21.65 4.09 18.88
CA THR A 495 -21.31 5.10 19.89
C THR A 495 -21.66 6.51 19.39
N ASN A 496 -21.29 7.55 20.14
CA ASN A 496 -21.47 8.92 19.67
C ASN A 496 -20.55 9.22 18.47
N PRO A 497 -21.06 9.93 17.44
CA PRO A 497 -20.24 10.38 16.32
C PRO A 497 -19.20 11.42 16.77
N PRO A 498 -18.06 11.54 16.06
CA PRO A 498 -17.11 12.62 16.26
C PRO A 498 -17.79 13.99 16.19
N GLN A 499 -17.32 14.90 17.03
CA GLN A 499 -17.78 16.29 17.02
C GLN A 499 -16.85 17.11 16.13
N TRP A 500 -17.32 17.43 14.93
CA TRP A 500 -16.60 18.27 14.00
C TRP A 500 -16.91 19.76 14.24
N PRO A 501 -15.96 20.68 14.03
CA PRO A 501 -16.23 22.11 14.13
C PRO A 501 -17.33 22.57 13.17
N GLU A 502 -18.14 23.55 13.59
CA GLU A 502 -19.32 24.06 12.84
C GLU A 502 -18.99 24.59 11.42
N GLY A 503 -17.73 24.92 11.14
CA GLY A 503 -17.24 25.37 9.83
C GLY A 503 -16.45 24.32 9.03
N ASP A 504 -16.49 23.06 9.45
CA ASP A 504 -15.82 21.95 8.76
C ASP A 504 -16.67 21.45 7.58
N CYS A 505 -16.43 22.01 6.39
CA CYS A 505 -17.12 21.62 5.15
C CYS A 505 -16.74 20.23 4.62
N TYR A 506 -15.77 19.55 5.23
CA TYR A 506 -15.35 18.23 4.79
C TYR A 506 -16.17 17.14 5.50
N HIS A 507 -16.32 17.28 6.81
CA HIS A 507 -17.03 16.29 7.64
C HIS A 507 -18.49 16.64 7.94
N THR A 508 -18.95 17.85 7.61
CA THR A 508 -20.31 18.30 7.92
C THR A 508 -21.04 18.83 6.69
N CYS A 509 -22.32 19.16 6.84
CA CYS A 509 -23.12 19.85 5.81
C CYS A 509 -22.94 21.37 5.81
N ALA A 510 -21.88 21.90 6.45
CA ALA A 510 -21.61 23.33 6.50
C ALA A 510 -21.40 23.89 5.08
N THR A 511 -21.95 25.08 4.83
CA THR A 511 -21.84 25.79 3.54
C THR A 511 -20.90 26.99 3.60
N THR A 512 -20.46 27.38 4.80
CA THR A 512 -19.45 28.43 5.05
C THR A 512 -18.22 27.81 5.67
N CYS A 513 -17.18 27.60 4.85
CA CYS A 513 -15.98 26.90 5.27
C CYS A 513 -15.04 27.84 6.01
N ASN A 514 -14.67 27.48 7.24
CA ASN A 514 -13.57 28.15 7.91
C ASN A 514 -12.27 27.57 7.36
N THR A 515 -11.46 28.39 6.70
CA THR A 515 -10.16 28.00 6.10
C THR A 515 -9.09 27.55 7.12
N ALA A 516 -9.46 27.42 8.40
CA ALA A 516 -8.55 27.16 9.52
C ALA A 516 -8.70 25.75 10.13
N VAL A 517 -9.59 24.89 9.63
CA VAL A 517 -9.91 23.60 10.29
C VAL A 517 -9.25 22.38 9.64
N SER A 518 -8.62 22.50 8.46
CA SER A 518 -8.01 21.34 7.76
C SER A 518 -6.66 20.85 8.33
N GLY A 519 -6.41 21.09 9.61
CA GLY A 519 -5.16 20.79 10.32
C GLY A 519 -5.32 19.98 11.60
N GLY A 520 -6.41 19.22 11.76
CA GLY A 520 -6.68 18.39 12.93
C GLY A 520 -5.82 17.12 13.03
N GLY A 521 -4.49 17.23 12.82
CA GLY A 521 -3.56 16.18 13.19
C GLY A 521 -3.56 16.04 14.72
N SER A 522 -4.13 14.95 15.23
CA SER A 522 -4.02 14.61 16.65
C SER A 522 -2.55 14.34 16.95
N ASN A 523 -1.89 15.31 17.60
CA ASN A 523 -0.58 15.13 18.22
C ASN A 523 -0.74 14.13 19.40
N PRO A 524 -0.17 12.91 19.36
CA PRO A 524 -0.35 11.95 20.44
C PRO A 524 0.60 12.18 21.62
N ASN A 525 1.24 13.35 21.71
CA ASN A 525 2.05 13.73 22.86
C ASN A 525 1.29 14.68 23.78
N ASN A 526 0.52 14.13 24.72
CA ASN A 526 0.51 14.71 26.06
C ASN A 526 0.25 13.71 27.21
N SER A 527 1.36 13.45 27.91
CA SER A 527 1.51 13.30 29.36
C SER A 527 0.85 12.13 30.10
N ASN A 528 1.73 11.18 30.45
CA ASN A 528 1.80 10.49 31.73
C ASN A 528 1.28 11.34 32.90
N ASN A 529 0.30 10.78 33.60
CA ASN A 529 -0.12 11.23 34.92
C ASN A 529 0.76 10.50 35.96
N THR A 530 1.86 11.12 36.39
CA THR A 530 2.55 10.74 37.62
C THR A 530 2.54 11.91 38.59
N ALA A 531 1.89 11.65 39.73
CA ALA A 531 1.76 12.57 40.84
C ALA A 531 3.13 13.06 41.33
N GLY A 532 3.29 14.37 41.44
CA GLY A 532 4.47 15.01 41.99
C GLY A 532 4.56 14.85 43.50
N SER A 533 5.73 14.43 43.98
CA SER A 533 6.23 14.82 45.31
C SER A 533 7.43 15.75 45.13
N SER A 534 7.32 16.91 45.75
CA SER A 534 8.31 17.98 45.88
C SER A 534 9.69 17.54 46.36
N GLY A 535 10.75 18.21 45.86
CA GLY A 535 12.00 18.34 46.61
C GLY A 535 13.23 18.75 45.81
N GLY A 536 13.72 19.97 46.05
CA GLY A 536 15.16 20.28 46.08
C GLY A 536 15.83 20.67 44.77
N GLY A 537 16.12 21.96 44.61
CA GLY A 537 17.03 22.45 43.58
C GLY A 537 18.50 22.28 43.95
N SER A 538 19.37 22.24 42.94
CA SER A 538 20.73 22.80 42.99
C SER A 538 21.32 22.89 41.59
N GLN A 539 22.07 23.96 41.39
CA GLN A 539 22.80 24.37 40.18
C GLN A 539 23.94 23.42 39.77
N SER A 540 24.23 23.38 38.47
CA SER A 540 25.54 23.49 37.79
C SER A 540 25.34 22.94 36.36
N GLY A 541 25.74 23.59 35.27
CA GLY A 541 26.95 24.36 35.05
C GLY A 541 28.00 23.44 34.42
N ASN A 542 27.96 23.27 33.09
CA ASN A 542 29.15 23.29 32.22
C ASN A 542 28.77 23.02 30.75
N GLY A 543 29.14 23.98 29.90
CA GLY A 543 29.25 23.77 28.47
C GLY A 543 30.61 23.16 28.11
N ALA A 544 30.66 22.51 26.96
CA ALA A 544 31.91 22.24 26.25
C ALA A 544 31.61 22.28 24.74
N VAL A 545 32.05 23.38 24.14
CA VAL A 545 32.27 23.55 22.70
C VAL A 545 33.57 22.80 22.36
N VAL A 546 33.57 21.99 21.30
CA VAL A 546 34.81 21.62 20.59
C VAL A 546 34.56 21.63 19.08
N ASN A 547 35.36 22.45 18.41
CA ASN A 547 35.43 22.66 16.96
C ASN A 547 35.91 21.41 16.20
N GLY A 548 35.47 21.33 14.94
CA GLY A 548 35.77 20.24 14.02
C GLY A 548 37.21 20.20 13.52
N HIS A 549 37.51 19.15 12.76
CA HIS A 549 38.62 19.06 11.80
C HIS A 549 38.17 18.20 10.62
N ALA A 550 38.38 18.74 9.43
CA ALA A 550 38.31 18.04 8.15
C ALA A 550 39.51 17.09 8.00
N ILE A 551 39.30 15.92 7.42
CA ILE A 551 40.37 15.04 6.94
C ILE A 551 39.96 14.56 5.54
N GLY A 552 40.81 14.88 4.56
CA GLY A 552 40.63 14.56 3.14
C GLY A 552 40.86 13.08 2.83
N PHE A 553 40.10 12.58 1.85
CA PHE A 553 40.30 11.25 1.28
C PHE A 553 41.26 11.32 0.08
N THR A 554 42.32 10.53 0.16
CA THR A 554 43.28 10.30 -0.93
C THR A 554 42.80 9.12 -1.78
N LEU A 555 42.72 9.32 -3.10
CA LEU A 555 42.52 8.26 -4.08
C LEU A 555 43.74 7.31 -4.10
N GLY A 556 43.48 6.01 -4.01
CA GLY A 556 44.46 4.95 -4.26
C GLY A 556 43.86 3.89 -5.18
N ALA A 557 44.20 3.97 -6.46
CA ALA A 557 43.90 2.96 -7.46
C ALA A 557 44.79 1.72 -7.24
N ILE A 558 44.20 0.52 -7.22
CA ILE A 558 44.92 -0.72 -7.52
C ILE A 558 44.05 -1.54 -8.48
N ALA A 559 44.50 -1.59 -9.74
CA ALA A 559 44.14 -2.60 -10.71
C ALA A 559 45.12 -3.76 -10.61
N SER A 560 44.63 -5.01 -10.64
CA SER A 560 45.30 -6.19 -11.23
C SER A 560 44.40 -7.45 -11.12
N SER A 561 43.56 -7.64 -12.14
CA SER A 561 43.45 -8.81 -13.01
C SER A 561 43.86 -10.23 -12.54
N VAL A 562 42.98 -11.22 -12.83
CA VAL A 562 43.21 -12.44 -13.66
C VAL A 562 42.74 -13.81 -13.08
N LEU A 563 41.80 -14.40 -13.85
CA LEU A 563 41.46 -15.80 -14.19
C LEU A 563 40.90 -16.84 -13.19
N ALA A 564 39.64 -17.22 -13.49
CA ALA A 564 39.16 -18.54 -13.92
C ALA A 564 39.39 -19.81 -13.05
N SER A 565 38.30 -20.53 -12.73
CA SER A 565 38.00 -21.85 -13.33
C SER A 565 36.63 -22.42 -12.91
N LEU A 566 36.13 -23.25 -13.82
CA LEU A 566 34.85 -23.96 -13.90
C LEU A 566 34.66 -25.15 -12.92
N LEU A 567 33.40 -25.63 -12.89
CA LEU A 567 32.91 -27.02 -12.65
C LEU A 567 32.77 -27.51 -11.20
N LEU A 568 31.54 -27.50 -10.68
CA LEU A 568 30.65 -28.67 -10.55
C LEU A 568 29.22 -28.25 -10.14
#